data_AF-A0A8R1HV39-F1
#
_entry.id   AF-A0A8R1HV39-F1
#
_cell.length_a   1.000
_cell.length_b   1.000
_cell.length_c   1.000
_cell.angle_alpha   90.00
_cell.angle_beta   90.00
_cell.angle_gamma   90.00
#
_symmetry.space_group_name_H-M   'P 1'
#
loop_
_entity.id
_entity.type
_entity.pdbx_description
1 polymer ?
#
loop_
_entity_poly.entity_id
_entity_poly.type
_entity_poly.pdbx_seq_one_letter_code
_entity_poly.pdbx_strand_id
1 'polypeptide(L)'
;MPDCDSAVDETLEIGTVVGKRYKVLQKLGEGGCGSVFKVEDTEKEGMQYALKVEFASANAGNVLKMEVQILTQMSSKRHVAKCIASGKKEKFSYMVMTLLGESLESLVRKHGPFVNVSTQMRVGISVLFGIKQIHDVSENAENCHWGLRRE
;
A
#
# COMPACT_ATOMS: atom_id res chain seq x y z
N MET A 1 21.73 -13.98 33.59
CA MET A 1 20.47 -13.57 32.94
C MET A 1 20.75 -12.28 32.19
N PRO A 2 20.72 -12.27 30.85
CA PRO A 2 20.67 -11.01 30.11
C PRO A 2 19.22 -10.73 29.72
N ASP A 3 18.67 -9.66 30.27
CA ASP A 3 17.55 -8.93 29.68
C ASP A 3 18.06 -8.28 28.40
N CYS A 4 17.61 -8.73 27.23
CA CYS A 4 17.87 -8.02 25.97
C CYS A 4 16.90 -8.43 24.85
N ASP A 5 15.59 -8.32 25.10
CA ASP A 5 14.64 -8.09 24.00
C ASP A 5 14.58 -6.58 23.76
N SER A 6 15.67 -6.03 23.22
CA SER A 6 15.61 -4.72 22.59
C SER A 6 14.85 -4.89 21.28
N ALA A 7 13.54 -4.61 21.33
CA ALA A 7 12.76 -4.36 20.13
C ALA A 7 13.46 -3.24 19.37
N VAL A 8 14.24 -3.62 18.35
CA VAL A 8 14.83 -2.68 17.40
C VAL A 8 13.67 -1.88 16.82
N ASP A 9 13.72 -0.56 17.00
CA ASP A 9 12.74 0.38 16.47
C ASP A 9 12.81 0.35 14.93
N GLU A 10 12.05 -0.56 14.33
CA GLU A 10 11.90 -0.74 12.89
C GLU A 10 10.96 0.34 12.32
N THR A 11 11.36 1.60 12.42
CA THR A 11 10.61 2.71 11.84
C THR A 11 11.50 3.60 10.97
N LEU A 12 10.95 4.11 9.87
CA LEU A 12 11.66 5.08 9.03
C LEU A 12 11.55 6.48 9.64
N GLU A 13 12.68 7.15 9.78
CA GLU A 13 12.74 8.52 10.28
C GLU A 13 12.22 9.53 9.24
N ILE A 14 11.56 10.58 9.73
CA ILE A 14 11.12 11.72 8.91
C ILE A 14 12.34 12.39 8.28
N GLY A 15 12.25 12.71 6.99
CA GLY A 15 13.35 13.26 6.20
C GLY A 15 14.17 12.22 5.44
N THR A 16 14.05 10.93 5.78
CA THR A 16 14.72 9.84 5.04
C THR A 16 14.27 9.80 3.58
N VAL A 17 15.21 9.63 2.66
CA VAL A 17 14.91 9.48 1.22
C VAL A 17 14.97 8.01 0.82
N VAL A 18 13.81 7.45 0.45
CA VAL A 18 13.67 6.06 -0.01
C VAL A 18 13.72 6.02 -1.53
N GLY A 19 14.41 5.02 -2.08
CA GLY A 19 14.54 4.85 -3.53
C GLY A 19 15.26 5.99 -4.26
N LYS A 20 16.03 6.81 -3.53
CA LYS A 20 16.70 8.04 -4.03
C LYS A 20 15.74 9.14 -4.52
N ARG A 21 14.43 9.01 -4.26
CA ARG A 21 13.42 9.92 -4.81
C ARG A 21 12.29 10.30 -3.86
N TYR A 22 11.96 9.44 -2.90
CA TYR A 22 10.77 9.63 -2.07
C TYR A 22 11.16 10.01 -0.66
N LYS A 23 11.00 11.29 -0.30
CA LYS A 23 11.33 11.81 1.03
C LYS A 23 10.18 11.58 2.00
N VAL A 24 10.44 10.96 3.15
CA VAL A 24 9.47 10.74 4.21
C VAL A 24 9.07 12.06 4.87
N LEU A 25 7.78 12.36 4.88
CA LEU A 25 7.23 13.57 5.52
C LEU A 25 6.57 13.25 6.85
N GLN A 26 5.77 12.18 6.91
CA GLN A 26 4.96 11.85 8.08
C GLN A 26 4.57 10.37 8.09
N LYS A 27 4.43 9.77 9.26
CA LYS A 27 3.82 8.44 9.42
C LYS A 27 2.30 8.55 9.34
N LEU A 28 1.67 7.76 8.46
CA LEU A 28 0.22 7.74 8.27
C LEU A 28 -0.46 6.64 9.08
N GLY A 29 0.22 5.51 9.27
CA GLY A 29 -0.30 4.38 10.03
C GLY A 29 0.71 3.25 10.15
N GLU A 30 0.41 2.31 11.04
CA GLU A 30 1.21 1.12 11.31
C GLU A 30 0.26 -0.03 11.69
N GLY A 31 0.64 -1.25 11.30
CA GLY A 31 -0.04 -2.47 11.73
C GLY A 31 0.81 -3.70 11.44
N GLY A 32 0.22 -4.89 11.56
CA GLY A 32 0.95 -6.16 11.37
C GLY A 32 1.52 -6.37 9.97
N CYS A 33 1.04 -5.63 8.97
CA CYS A 33 1.54 -5.65 7.59
C CYS A 33 2.56 -4.53 7.30
N GLY A 34 3.18 -3.96 8.34
CA GLY A 34 4.18 -2.90 8.23
C GLY A 34 3.63 -1.50 8.46
N SER A 35 4.42 -0.51 8.02
CA SER A 35 4.16 0.91 8.24
C SER A 35 3.89 1.65 6.94
N VAL A 36 2.98 2.63 6.98
CA VAL A 36 2.65 3.50 5.84
C VAL A 36 3.02 4.94 6.17
N PHE A 37 3.71 5.60 5.25
CA PHE A 37 4.21 6.96 5.38
C PHE A 37 3.71 7.84 4.23
N LYS A 38 3.50 9.12 4.50
CA LYS A 38 3.35 10.15 3.49
C LYS A 38 4.73 10.53 3.01
N VAL A 39 4.92 10.53 1.70
CA VAL A 39 6.20 10.92 1.07
C VAL A 39 5.98 11.98 0.01
N GLU A 40 7.03 12.75 -0.24
CA GLU A 40 7.11 13.71 -1.35
C GLU A 40 8.11 13.24 -2.39
N ASP A 41 7.77 13.44 -3.65
CA ASP A 41 8.64 13.17 -4.79
C ASP A 41 9.67 14.30 -4.95
N THR A 42 10.94 13.98 -4.76
CA THR A 42 12.03 14.96 -4.88
C THR A 42 12.34 15.35 -6.33
N GLU A 43 11.85 14.60 -7.31
CA GLU A 43 12.00 14.91 -8.75
C GLU A 43 10.80 15.67 -9.30
N LYS A 44 9.64 15.61 -8.64
CA LYS A 44 8.40 16.26 -9.06
C LYS A 44 7.82 17.08 -7.92
N GLU A 45 8.14 18.38 -7.94
CA GLU A 45 7.70 19.32 -6.90
C GLU A 45 6.18 19.27 -6.68
N GLY A 46 5.77 19.22 -5.41
CA GLY A 46 4.37 19.19 -5.00
C GLY A 46 3.66 17.84 -5.15
N MET A 47 4.32 16.80 -5.70
CA MET A 47 3.70 15.47 -5.82
C MET A 47 3.93 14.64 -4.56
N GLN A 48 2.82 14.18 -3.97
CA GLN A 48 2.82 13.39 -2.74
C GLN A 48 2.24 11.99 -2.96
N TYR A 49 2.82 11.01 -2.27
CA TYR A 49 2.47 9.60 -2.36
C TYR A 49 2.38 8.95 -0.99
N ALA A 50 1.84 7.73 -0.95
CA ALA A 50 1.92 6.85 0.22
C ALA A 50 3.03 5.82 0.00
N LEU A 51 3.90 5.65 0.98
CA LEU A 51 4.97 4.67 1.01
C LEU A 51 4.63 3.60 2.05
N LYS A 52 4.34 2.38 1.61
CA LYS A 52 4.21 1.22 2.49
C LYS A 52 5.56 0.53 2.61
N VAL A 53 5.94 0.15 3.83
CA VAL A 53 7.21 -0.47 4.16
C VAL A 53 6.99 -1.69 5.04
N GLU A 54 7.60 -2.82 4.65
CA GLU A 54 7.65 -4.05 5.42
C GLU A 54 9.11 -4.37 5.73
N PHE A 55 9.46 -4.39 7.02
CA PHE A 55 10.81 -4.73 7.48
C PHE A 55 11.05 -6.24 7.37
N ALA A 56 12.32 -6.60 7.19
CA ALA A 56 12.72 -7.98 6.99
C ALA A 56 12.64 -8.79 8.31
N SER A 57 11.44 -9.22 8.67
CA SER A 57 11.24 -10.27 9.69
C SER A 57 11.36 -11.66 9.06
N ALA A 58 11.68 -12.67 9.87
CA ALA A 58 11.95 -14.06 9.46
C ALA A 58 10.89 -14.69 8.53
N ASN A 59 9.65 -14.16 8.50
CA ASN A 59 8.54 -14.62 7.66
C ASN A 59 7.96 -13.56 6.69
N ALA A 60 8.52 -12.35 6.59
CA ALA A 60 7.84 -11.16 6.03
C ALA A 60 8.13 -10.83 4.54
N GLY A 61 8.60 -11.80 3.74
CA GLY A 61 9.18 -11.49 2.41
C GLY A 61 8.22 -11.40 1.22
N ASN A 62 7.02 -11.98 1.30
CA ASN A 62 6.22 -12.26 0.09
C ASN A 62 4.91 -11.46 -0.03
N VAL A 63 4.39 -10.88 1.05
CA VAL A 63 3.08 -10.20 1.04
C VAL A 63 3.16 -8.92 0.23
N LEU A 64 4.08 -8.00 0.55
CA LEU A 64 4.23 -6.75 -0.23
C LEU A 64 4.50 -7.01 -1.71
N LYS A 65 5.26 -8.07 -2.04
CA LYS A 65 5.52 -8.45 -3.43
C LYS A 65 4.24 -8.85 -4.16
N MET A 66 3.39 -9.66 -3.52
CA MET A 66 2.09 -10.03 -4.06
C MET A 66 1.18 -8.80 -4.22
N GLU A 67 1.16 -7.89 -3.24
CA GLU A 67 0.41 -6.63 -3.32
C GLU A 67 0.87 -5.79 -4.53
N VAL A 68 2.19 -5.66 -4.76
CA VAL A 68 2.73 -4.96 -5.94
C VAL A 68 2.21 -5.60 -7.23
N GLN A 69 2.24 -6.92 -7.33
CA GLN A 69 1.79 -7.62 -8.54
C GLN A 69 0.31 -7.38 -8.82
N ILE A 70 -0.55 -7.57 -7.81
CA ILE A 70 -2.00 -7.36 -7.94
C ILE A 70 -2.31 -5.91 -8.28
N LEU A 71 -1.72 -4.95 -7.55
CA LEU A 71 -2.00 -3.52 -7.75
C LEU A 71 -1.51 -3.03 -9.12
N THR A 72 -0.43 -3.62 -9.65
CA THR A 72 0.06 -3.34 -11.01
C THR A 72 -0.91 -3.86 -12.08
N GLN A 73 -1.43 -5.08 -11.92
CA GLN A 73 -2.45 -5.64 -12.82
C GLN A 73 -3.76 -4.84 -12.78
N MET A 74 -4.10 -4.27 -11.64
CA MET A 74 -5.29 -3.43 -11.46
C MET A 74 -5.07 -1.95 -11.84
N SER A 75 -3.91 -1.56 -12.38
CA SER A 75 -3.56 -0.15 -12.64
C SER A 75 -4.53 0.60 -13.59
N SER A 76 -5.24 -0.14 -14.45
CA SER A 76 -6.25 0.39 -15.38
C SER A 76 -7.67 0.45 -14.80
N LYS A 77 -7.87 -0.11 -13.60
CA LYS A 77 -9.19 -0.22 -12.95
C LYS A 77 -9.55 1.07 -12.22
N ARG A 78 -10.85 1.39 -12.20
CA ARG A 78 -11.36 2.59 -11.52
C ARG A 78 -11.43 2.34 -10.01
N HIS A 79 -11.21 3.37 -9.21
CA HIS A 79 -11.29 3.30 -7.74
C HIS A 79 -10.22 2.41 -7.09
N VAL A 80 -9.09 2.18 -7.78
CA VAL A 80 -7.95 1.42 -7.26
C VAL A 80 -6.74 2.34 -7.17
N ALA A 81 -5.98 2.24 -6.08
CA ALA A 81 -4.72 2.97 -5.94
C ALA A 81 -3.71 2.48 -6.99
N LYS A 82 -2.85 3.36 -7.47
CA LYS A 82 -1.83 2.97 -8.46
C LYS A 82 -0.51 2.69 -7.77
N CYS A 83 0.11 1.57 -8.09
CA CYS A 83 1.51 1.34 -7.80
C CYS A 83 2.36 2.28 -8.68
N ILE A 84 3.16 3.13 -8.06
CA ILE A 84 4.03 4.10 -8.75
C ILE A 84 5.45 3.55 -8.85
N ALA A 85 5.94 2.96 -7.76
CA ALA A 85 7.24 2.34 -7.69
C ALA A 85 7.26 1.28 -6.58
N SER A 86 8.19 0.34 -6.66
CA SER A 86 8.44 -0.63 -5.59
C SER A 86 9.90 -1.03 -5.59
N GLY A 87 10.41 -1.48 -4.45
CA GLY A 87 11.77 -1.99 -4.38
C GLY A 87 12.05 -2.76 -3.11
N LYS A 88 13.20 -3.43 -3.12
CA LYS A 88 13.74 -4.14 -1.97
C LYS A 88 15.06 -3.51 -1.54
N LYS A 89 15.22 -3.29 -0.25
CA LYS A 89 16.47 -2.91 0.42
C LYS A 89 16.90 -4.07 1.31
N GLU A 90 18.11 -3.98 1.86
CA GLU A 90 18.65 -5.00 2.75
C GLU A 90 17.77 -5.18 4.01
N LYS A 91 17.30 -4.07 4.57
CA LYS A 91 16.53 -4.06 5.83
C LYS A 91 15.00 -4.12 5.65
N PHE A 92 14.48 -3.74 4.49
CA PHE A 92 13.03 -3.65 4.27
C PHE A 92 12.66 -3.70 2.78
N SER A 93 11.42 -4.05 2.49
CA SER A 93 10.78 -3.89 1.18
C SER A 93 9.82 -2.72 1.21
N TYR A 94 9.61 -2.05 0.08
CA TYR A 94 8.72 -0.90 0.01
C TYR A 94 7.91 -0.84 -1.29
N MET A 95 6.74 -0.21 -1.21
CA MET A 95 5.89 0.17 -2.33
C MET A 95 5.49 1.64 -2.18
N VAL A 96 5.61 2.40 -3.26
CA VAL A 96 5.06 3.74 -3.41
C VAL A 96 3.77 3.64 -4.21
N MET A 97 2.69 4.18 -3.66
CA MET A 97 1.37 4.17 -4.26
C MET A 97 0.69 5.53 -4.17
N THR A 98 -0.41 5.71 -4.91
CA THR A 98 -1.25 6.91 -4.83
C THR A 98 -1.61 7.22 -3.38
N LEU A 99 -1.38 8.47 -2.94
CA LEU A 99 -1.86 8.95 -1.66
C LEU A 99 -3.38 9.12 -1.71
N LEU A 100 -4.10 8.41 -0.85
CA LEU A 100 -5.56 8.50 -0.74
C LEU A 100 -5.96 9.47 0.38
N GLY A 101 -7.27 9.76 0.46
CA GLY A 101 -7.85 10.56 1.54
C GLY A 101 -7.99 9.79 2.85
N GLU A 102 -8.83 10.34 3.74
CA GLU A 102 -9.15 9.73 5.03
C GLU A 102 -9.74 8.32 4.87
N SER A 103 -9.40 7.41 5.80
CA SER A 103 -9.99 6.07 5.83
C SER A 103 -11.47 6.13 6.19
N LEU A 104 -12.24 5.12 5.74
CA LEU A 104 -13.65 5.00 6.10
C LEU A 104 -13.87 4.94 7.61
N GLU A 105 -12.97 4.25 8.34
CA GLU A 105 -12.98 4.21 9.80
C GLU A 105 -12.88 5.62 10.41
N SER A 106 -11.97 6.45 9.90
CA SER A 106 -11.80 7.83 10.37
C SER A 106 -13.04 8.67 10.08
N LEU A 107 -13.64 8.50 8.90
CA LEU A 107 -14.88 9.18 8.52
C LEU A 107 -16.05 8.79 9.43
N VAL A 108 -16.21 7.50 9.73
CA VAL A 108 -17.25 6.98 10.63
C VAL A 108 -17.03 7.48 12.06
N ARG A 109 -15.79 7.50 12.55
CA ARG A 109 -15.47 8.04 13.87
C ARG A 109 -15.78 9.53 13.97
N LYS A 110 -15.54 10.30 12.91
CA LYS A 110 -15.74 11.76 12.88
C LYS A 110 -17.21 12.17 12.76
N HIS A 111 -18.01 11.46 11.98
CA HIS A 111 -19.40 11.83 11.69
C HIS A 111 -20.44 10.94 12.41
N GLY A 112 -19.98 9.91 13.11
CA GLY A 112 -20.81 8.90 13.74
C GLY A 112 -21.29 7.81 12.76
N PRO A 113 -21.81 6.69 13.30
CA PRO A 113 -22.31 5.58 12.49
C PRO A 113 -23.59 5.93 11.69
N PHE A 114 -24.24 7.05 12.03
CA PHE A 114 -25.49 7.52 11.43
C PHE A 114 -25.30 8.41 10.19
N VAL A 115 -24.26 8.15 9.39
CA VAL A 115 -24.23 8.66 8.01
C VAL A 115 -25.51 8.26 7.30
N ASN A 116 -26.10 9.16 6.50
CA ASN A 116 -27.40 8.88 5.88
C ASN A 116 -27.37 7.57 5.05
N VAL A 117 -28.52 6.90 4.94
CA VAL A 117 -28.65 5.63 4.21
C VAL A 117 -28.09 5.73 2.79
N SER A 118 -28.27 6.88 2.13
CA SER A 118 -27.73 7.15 0.80
C SER A 118 -26.20 7.02 0.72
N THR A 119 -25.48 7.52 1.74
CA THR A 119 -24.01 7.43 1.83
C THR A 119 -23.59 6.00 2.12
N GLN A 120 -24.26 5.32 3.04
CA GLN A 120 -24.00 3.91 3.34
C GLN A 120 -24.14 3.04 2.08
N MET A 121 -25.21 3.24 1.31
CA MET A 121 -25.45 2.51 0.07
C MET A 121 -24.38 2.80 -0.99
N ARG A 122 -23.99 4.06 -1.20
CA ARG A 122 -22.91 4.41 -2.16
C ARG A 122 -21.56 3.81 -1.77
N VAL A 123 -21.23 3.82 -0.48
CA VAL A 123 -20.00 3.18 0.03
C VAL A 123 -20.07 1.68 -0.21
N GLY A 124 -21.20 1.02 0.13
CA GLY A 124 -21.42 -0.40 -0.10
C GLY A 124 -21.25 -0.79 -1.58
N ILE A 125 -21.87 -0.03 -2.50
CA ILE A 125 -21.70 -0.23 -3.94
C ILE A 125 -20.23 -0.11 -4.36
N SER A 126 -19.52 0.89 -3.85
CA SER A 126 -18.10 1.11 -4.20
C SER A 126 -17.20 -0.03 -3.69
N VAL A 127 -17.46 -0.54 -2.48
CA VAL A 127 -16.73 -1.67 -1.89
C VAL A 127 -16.99 -2.95 -2.70
N LEU A 128 -18.27 -3.26 -2.98
CA LEU A 128 -18.63 -4.44 -3.78
C LEU A 128 -18.05 -4.38 -5.20
N PHE A 129 -18.03 -3.19 -5.81
CA PHE A 129 -17.37 -2.99 -7.10
C PHE A 129 -15.86 -3.24 -7.01
N GLY A 130 -15.20 -2.78 -5.94
CA GLY A 130 -13.79 -3.09 -5.66
C GLY A 130 -13.52 -4.59 -5.58
N ILE A 131 -14.33 -5.32 -4.79
CA ILE A 131 -14.21 -6.78 -4.65
C ILE A 131 -14.39 -7.49 -6.00
N LYS A 132 -15.41 -7.11 -6.77
CA LYS A 132 -15.61 -7.65 -8.13
C LYS A 132 -14.36 -7.45 -8.99
N GLN A 133 -13.77 -6.24 -8.99
CA GLN A 133 -12.58 -5.96 -9.80
C GLN A 133 -11.39 -6.84 -9.41
N ILE A 134 -11.23 -7.18 -8.13
CA ILE A 134 -10.19 -8.10 -7.67
C ILE A 134 -10.46 -9.51 -8.21
N HIS A 135 -11.70 -10.02 -8.06
CA HIS A 135 -12.09 -11.34 -8.57
C HIS A 135 -11.87 -11.47 -10.09
N ASP A 136 -12.28 -10.45 -10.86
CA ASP A 136 -12.11 -10.42 -12.31
C ASP A 136 -10.62 -10.48 -12.72
N VAL A 137 -9.70 -9.91 -11.93
CA VAL A 137 -8.25 -9.95 -12.22
C VAL A 137 -7.65 -11.31 -11.85
N SER A 138 -8.08 -11.92 -10.75
CA SER A 138 -7.61 -13.26 -10.38
C SER A 138 -8.00 -14.35 -11.40
N GLU A 139 -9.18 -14.26 -12.02
CA GLU A 139 -9.59 -15.22 -13.06
C GLU A 139 -8.83 -15.01 -14.38
N ASN A 140 -8.52 -13.76 -14.74
CA ASN A 140 -7.78 -13.46 -15.97
C ASN A 140 -6.26 -13.71 -15.84
N ALA A 141 -5.72 -13.78 -14.62
CA ALA A 141 -4.30 -14.06 -14.39
C ALA A 141 -3.90 -15.49 -14.84
N GLU A 142 -4.83 -16.44 -14.87
CA GLU A 142 -4.61 -17.79 -15.43
C GLU A 142 -4.35 -17.76 -16.94
N ASN A 143 -4.72 -16.68 -17.63
CA ASN A 143 -4.52 -16.51 -19.08
C ASN A 143 -3.30 -15.65 -19.45
N CYS A 144 -2.56 -15.07 -18.49
CA CYS A 144 -1.55 -14.05 -18.78
C CYS A 144 -0.08 -14.40 -18.45
N HIS A 145 0.30 -15.63 -18.09
CA HIS A 145 1.73 -15.97 -17.97
C HIS A 145 2.09 -17.45 -18.23
N TRP A 146 2.27 -17.81 -19.51
CA TRP A 146 3.45 -18.56 -20.02
C TRP A 146 3.83 -18.13 -21.44
N GLY A 147 3.56 -16.87 -21.80
CA GLY A 147 4.05 -16.30 -23.05
C GLY A 147 5.50 -15.82 -22.93
N LEU A 148 6.48 -16.74 -22.95
CA LEU A 148 7.78 -16.58 -23.63
C LEU A 148 8.73 -17.77 -23.40
N ARG A 149 9.19 -18.32 -24.54
CA ARG A 149 10.41 -19.11 -24.80
C ARG A 149 10.25 -20.64 -24.92
N ARG A 150 9.79 -21.08 -26.10
CA ARG A 150 10.37 -22.24 -26.78
C ARG A 150 11.28 -21.70 -27.88
N GLU A 151 12.58 -21.81 -27.67
CA GLU A 151 13.51 -22.19 -28.76
C GLU A 151 13.56 -23.71 -28.78
#